data_AF-E2NCH7-F1
#
_entry.id   AF-E2NCH7-F1
#
_cell.length_a   1.000
_cell.length_b   1.000
_cell.length_c   1.000
_cell.angle_alpha   90.00
_cell.angle_beta   90.00
_cell.angle_gamma   90.00
#
_symmetry.space_group_name_H-M   'P 1'
#
loop_
_entity.id
_entity.type
_entity.pdbx_description
1 polymer ?
#
loop_
_entity_poly.entity_id
_entity_poly.type
_entity_poly.pdbx_seq_one_letter_code
_entity_poly.pdbx_strand_id
1 'polypeptide(L)'
;VIYPQCPSECSWSNSSKPNSEGKSGGERFPENPEITIPMEAVKAVLDMYMNNDNVDVNRIYVMGLSMGGMGTFDLLCRFPDLFAAAIPICGGINPERLEKASPTTAITIYHGDKDDAVFVENSRAAYRALKKIGKTPRYIEFPGCGHNSWDPAFNQPDFLEWLFRQSK
;
A
#
# COMPACT_ATOMS: atom_id res chain seq x y z
N VAL A 1 4.31 16.09 6.67
CA VAL A 1 3.37 15.00 6.31
C VAL A 1 2.37 15.54 5.31
N ILE A 2 2.04 14.79 4.25
CA ILE A 2 1.02 15.15 3.26
C ILE A 2 -0.13 14.14 3.34
N TYR A 3 -1.37 14.62 3.22
CA TYR A 3 -2.59 13.79 3.24
C TYR A 3 -3.51 14.14 2.06
N PRO A 4 -3.12 13.79 0.82
CA PRO A 4 -3.91 14.08 -0.36
C PRO A 4 -5.25 13.32 -0.32
N GLN A 5 -6.30 13.96 -0.83
CA GLN A 5 -7.64 13.35 -0.98
C GLN A 5 -7.88 12.97 -2.44
N CYS A 6 -8.55 11.85 -2.67
CA CYS A 6 -8.94 11.44 -4.01
C CYS A 6 -10.28 12.11 -4.35
N PRO A 7 -10.43 12.76 -5.50
CA PRO A 7 -11.75 13.19 -5.97
C PRO A 7 -12.73 12.02 -6.00
N SER A 8 -14.00 12.28 -5.68
CA SER A 8 -15.04 11.24 -5.51
C SER A 8 -15.30 10.38 -6.75
N GLU A 9 -15.03 10.95 -7.92
CA GLU A 9 -15.21 10.39 -9.25
C GLU A 9 -13.95 9.65 -9.75
N CYS A 10 -12.88 9.63 -8.95
CA CYS A 10 -11.58 9.07 -9.29
C CYS A 10 -11.16 7.95 -8.34
N SER A 11 -10.05 7.29 -8.67
CA SER A 11 -9.43 6.26 -7.83
C SER A 11 -7.91 6.42 -7.79
N TRP A 12 -7.30 6.08 -6.65
CA TRP A 12 -5.84 5.98 -6.52
C TRP A 12 -5.26 4.84 -7.35
N SER A 13 -6.00 3.76 -7.51
CA SER A 13 -5.54 2.56 -8.21
C SER A 13 -6.62 2.04 -9.16
N ASN A 14 -6.20 1.59 -10.33
CA ASN A 14 -7.08 0.89 -11.25
C ASN A 14 -7.42 -0.50 -10.69
N SER A 15 -8.70 -0.75 -10.46
CA SER A 15 -9.24 -2.04 -10.03
C SER A 15 -10.68 -2.19 -10.49
N SER A 16 -11.10 -3.40 -10.82
CA SER A 16 -12.51 -3.70 -11.06
C SER A 16 -13.29 -3.73 -9.72
N LYS A 17 -14.61 -3.52 -9.79
CA LYS A 17 -15.47 -3.65 -8.59
C LYS A 17 -15.39 -5.08 -8.04
N PRO A 18 -15.40 -5.26 -6.71
CA PRO A 18 -15.55 -6.59 -6.14
C PRO A 18 -16.89 -7.17 -6.61
N ASN A 19 -16.88 -8.38 -7.17
CA ASN A 19 -18.10 -9.14 -7.40
C ASN A 19 -18.37 -10.05 -6.19
N SER A 20 -19.59 -10.58 -6.08
CA SER A 20 -20.04 -11.48 -5.00
C SER A 20 -19.24 -12.79 -4.89
N GLU A 21 -18.32 -13.05 -5.83
CA GLU A 21 -17.51 -14.27 -5.92
C GLU A 21 -16.10 -14.10 -5.36
N GLY A 22 -15.70 -12.89 -4.95
CA GLY A 22 -14.43 -12.72 -4.24
C GLY A 22 -13.18 -12.57 -5.10
N LYS A 23 -13.28 -12.00 -6.31
CA LYS A 23 -12.11 -11.70 -7.14
C LYS A 23 -11.01 -10.99 -6.34
N SER A 24 -9.84 -11.62 -6.32
CA SER A 24 -8.62 -11.15 -5.67
C SER A 24 -7.46 -11.21 -6.66
N GLY A 25 -6.37 -10.52 -6.35
CA GLY A 25 -5.19 -10.51 -7.20
C GLY A 25 -5.47 -10.07 -8.65
N GLY A 26 -4.94 -10.79 -9.64
CA GLY A 26 -4.96 -10.40 -11.06
C GLY A 26 -6.34 -10.24 -11.70
N GLU A 27 -7.38 -10.87 -11.15
CA GLU A 27 -8.75 -10.73 -11.65
C GLU A 27 -9.43 -9.42 -11.21
N ARG A 28 -8.96 -8.84 -10.09
CA ARG A 28 -9.43 -7.56 -9.54
C ARG A 28 -8.51 -6.41 -9.92
N PHE A 29 -7.20 -6.67 -9.92
CA PHE A 29 -6.17 -5.67 -10.16
C PHE A 29 -5.42 -6.03 -11.45
N PRO A 30 -5.41 -5.16 -12.47
CA PRO A 30 -4.61 -5.39 -13.68
C PRO A 30 -3.11 -5.40 -13.35
N GLU A 31 -2.36 -6.13 -14.16
CA GLU A 31 -0.90 -6.23 -14.03
C GLU A 31 -0.19 -4.96 -14.50
N ASN A 32 -0.66 -4.36 -15.60
CA ASN A 32 -0.07 -3.16 -16.20
C ASN A 32 -1.12 -2.04 -16.34
N PRO A 33 -1.64 -1.48 -15.22
CA PRO A 33 -2.54 -0.35 -15.29
C PRO A 33 -1.83 0.94 -15.68
N GLU A 34 -2.50 1.77 -16.47
CA GLU A 34 -2.18 3.20 -16.58
C GLU A 34 -2.12 3.85 -15.20
N ILE A 35 -1.30 4.88 -15.04
CA ILE A 35 -1.31 5.69 -13.82
C ILE A 35 -2.57 6.57 -13.84
N THR A 36 -3.25 6.71 -12.69
CA THR A 36 -4.44 7.56 -12.62
C THR A 36 -4.03 9.02 -12.43
N ILE A 37 -4.84 9.96 -12.90
CA ILE A 37 -4.59 11.41 -12.73
C ILE A 37 -4.34 11.78 -11.25
N PRO A 38 -5.13 11.29 -10.27
CA PRO A 38 -4.81 11.57 -8.87
C PRO A 38 -3.45 11.03 -8.44
N MET A 39 -3.05 9.85 -8.92
CA MET A 39 -1.76 9.25 -8.57
C MET A 39 -0.59 10.02 -9.20
N GLU A 40 -0.74 10.53 -10.42
CA GLU A 40 0.22 11.46 -11.03
C GLU A 40 0.36 12.74 -10.21
N ALA A 41 -0.76 13.30 -9.74
CA ALA A 41 -0.76 14.50 -8.91
C ALA A 41 -0.04 14.25 -7.56
N VAL A 42 -0.27 13.09 -6.92
CA VAL A 42 0.47 12.70 -5.71
C VAL A 42 1.96 12.63 -5.97
N LYS A 43 2.38 12.01 -7.08
CA LYS A 43 3.80 11.94 -7.47
C LYS A 43 4.39 13.34 -7.71
N ALA A 44 3.68 14.21 -8.40
CA ALA A 44 4.13 15.58 -8.66
C ALA A 44 4.31 16.39 -7.35
N VAL A 45 3.39 16.24 -6.39
CA VAL A 45 3.52 16.85 -5.07
C VAL A 45 4.73 16.27 -4.33
N LEU A 46 4.93 14.95 -4.34
CA LEU A 46 6.10 14.32 -3.73
C LEU A 46 7.40 14.89 -4.32
N ASP A 47 7.51 14.98 -5.64
CA ASP A 47 8.70 15.54 -6.31
C ASP A 47 8.96 16.98 -5.93
N MET A 48 7.92 17.81 -5.85
CA MET A 48 8.03 19.20 -5.41
C MET A 48 8.61 19.31 -4.00
N TYR A 49 8.17 18.46 -3.07
CA TYR A 49 8.69 18.46 -1.70
C TYR A 49 10.10 17.87 -1.61
N MET A 50 10.41 16.83 -2.38
CA MET A 50 11.74 16.21 -2.38
C MET A 50 12.84 17.12 -2.95
N ASN A 51 12.46 18.07 -3.80
CA ASN A 51 13.37 19.08 -4.32
C ASN A 51 13.64 20.23 -3.32
N ASN A 52 13.09 20.16 -2.10
CA ASN A 52 13.31 21.13 -1.03
C ASN A 52 14.29 20.54 0.01
N ASP A 53 15.31 21.30 0.40
CA ASP A 53 16.36 20.88 1.35
C ASP A 53 15.84 20.47 2.75
N ASN A 54 14.57 20.73 3.05
CA ASN A 54 13.94 20.37 4.32
C ASN A 54 13.39 18.92 4.37
N VAL A 55 13.53 18.14 3.30
CA VAL A 55 13.07 16.74 3.23
C VAL A 55 14.25 15.78 3.21
N ASP A 56 14.29 14.87 4.17
CA ASP A 56 15.23 13.75 4.13
C ASP A 56 14.76 12.70 3.11
N VAL A 57 15.37 12.72 1.93
CA VAL A 57 15.03 11.82 0.82
C VAL A 57 15.37 10.35 1.08
N ASN A 58 16.10 10.03 2.15
CA ASN A 58 16.36 8.66 2.59
C ASN A 58 15.25 8.12 3.50
N ARG A 59 14.34 8.98 3.97
CA ARG A 59 13.25 8.64 4.91
C ARG A 59 11.88 9.09 4.39
N ILE A 60 11.59 8.75 3.14
CA ILE A 60 10.27 8.95 2.54
C ILE A 60 9.42 7.71 2.82
N TYR A 61 8.23 7.93 3.38
CA TYR A 61 7.30 6.86 3.76
C TYR A 61 5.96 7.03 3.05
N VAL A 62 5.28 5.91 2.80
CA VAL A 62 3.93 5.91 2.24
C VAL A 62 3.00 4.99 3.02
N MET A 63 1.77 5.41 3.24
CA MET A 63 0.77 4.58 3.87
C MET A 63 -0.64 5.00 3.47
N GLY A 64 -1.58 4.07 3.59
CA GLY A 64 -2.97 4.33 3.26
C GLY A 64 -3.88 3.16 3.63
N LEU A 65 -5.17 3.47 3.75
CA LEU A 65 -6.23 2.53 4.11
C LEU A 65 -7.15 2.24 2.92
N SER A 66 -7.67 1.03 2.80
CA SER A 66 -8.66 0.66 1.77
C SER A 66 -8.16 1.01 0.34
N MET A 67 -8.85 1.90 -0.39
CA MET A 67 -8.36 2.43 -1.67
C MET A 67 -6.98 3.08 -1.58
N GLY A 68 -6.65 3.75 -0.46
CA GLY A 68 -5.32 4.26 -0.18
C GLY A 68 -4.30 3.15 0.12
N GLY A 69 -4.73 2.00 0.66
CA GLY A 69 -3.90 0.80 0.80
C GLY A 69 -3.55 0.20 -0.57
N MET A 70 -4.50 0.21 -1.51
CA MET A 70 -4.25 -0.16 -2.91
C MET A 70 -3.27 0.83 -3.57
N GLY A 71 -3.48 2.14 -3.37
CA GLY A 71 -2.57 3.18 -3.85
C GLY A 71 -1.16 3.07 -3.26
N THR A 72 -1.04 2.65 -2.01
CA THR A 72 0.27 2.40 -1.36
C THR A 72 1.04 1.28 -2.07
N PHE A 73 0.39 0.16 -2.39
CA PHE A 73 1.00 -0.89 -3.19
C PHE A 73 1.33 -0.44 -4.62
N ASP A 74 0.44 0.34 -5.25
CA ASP A 74 0.63 0.85 -6.61
C ASP A 74 1.88 1.75 -6.69
N LEU A 75 2.04 2.67 -5.72
CA LEU A 75 3.20 3.56 -5.59
C LEU A 75 4.50 2.78 -5.43
N LEU A 76 4.53 1.73 -4.60
CA LEU A 76 5.70 0.86 -4.45
C LEU A 76 6.14 0.22 -5.75
N CYS A 77 5.18 -0.19 -6.59
CA CYS A 77 5.48 -0.88 -7.84
C CYS A 77 5.88 0.10 -8.95
N ARG A 78 5.36 1.33 -8.94
CA ARG A 78 5.67 2.37 -9.94
C ARG A 78 6.98 3.10 -9.66
N PHE A 79 7.28 3.34 -8.38
CA PHE A 79 8.41 4.13 -7.93
C PHE A 79 9.21 3.36 -6.87
N PRO A 80 9.85 2.23 -7.25
CA PRO A 80 10.41 1.30 -6.27
C PRO A 80 11.50 1.90 -5.39
N ASP A 81 12.32 2.82 -5.91
CA ASP A 81 13.45 3.41 -5.15
C ASP A 81 13.06 4.63 -4.31
N LEU A 82 11.77 4.99 -4.31
CA LEU A 82 11.29 6.21 -3.67
C LEU A 82 11.16 6.06 -2.15
N PHE A 83 10.61 4.94 -1.68
CA PHE A 83 10.16 4.80 -0.29
C PHE A 83 11.12 3.94 0.54
N ALA A 84 11.48 4.44 1.73
CA ALA A 84 12.16 3.65 2.76
C ALA A 84 11.20 2.66 3.42
N ALA A 85 9.94 3.03 3.59
CA ALA A 85 8.93 2.17 4.18
C ALA A 85 7.53 2.38 3.61
N ALA A 86 6.73 1.33 3.63
CA ALA A 86 5.33 1.36 3.22
C ALA A 86 4.40 0.59 4.16
N ILE A 87 3.22 1.17 4.41
CA ILE A 87 2.15 0.57 5.23
C ILE A 87 0.81 0.56 4.47
N PRO A 88 0.56 -0.46 3.64
CA PRO A 88 -0.76 -0.70 3.08
C PRO A 88 -1.68 -1.36 4.13
N ILE A 89 -2.81 -0.71 4.43
CA ILE A 89 -3.84 -1.20 5.36
C ILE A 89 -5.10 -1.55 4.56
N CYS A 90 -5.64 -2.76 4.75
CA CYS A 90 -6.82 -3.29 4.06
C CYS A 90 -6.87 -3.01 2.54
N GLY A 91 -5.72 -3.10 1.88
CA GLY A 91 -5.55 -2.82 0.45
C GLY A 91 -5.49 -4.07 -0.42
N GLY A 92 -5.13 -3.88 -1.69
CA GLY A 92 -4.92 -4.96 -2.66
C GLY A 92 -4.14 -4.51 -3.88
N ILE A 93 -3.54 -5.48 -4.57
CA ILE A 93 -2.72 -5.29 -5.76
C ILE A 93 -2.69 -6.59 -6.55
N ASN A 94 -2.32 -6.52 -7.83
CA ASN A 94 -1.92 -7.72 -8.56
C ASN A 94 -0.58 -8.20 -8.00
N PRO A 95 -0.47 -9.43 -7.45
CA PRO A 95 0.74 -9.88 -6.79
C PRO A 95 1.98 -9.91 -7.69
N GLU A 96 1.82 -10.14 -9.00
CA GLU A 96 2.93 -10.14 -9.96
C GLU A 96 3.62 -8.78 -10.07
N ARG A 97 2.89 -7.68 -9.80
CA ARG A 97 3.48 -6.33 -9.80
C ARG A 97 4.51 -6.13 -8.68
N LEU A 98 4.41 -6.90 -7.59
CA LEU A 98 5.30 -6.77 -6.44
C LEU A 98 6.71 -7.26 -6.73
N GLU A 99 6.95 -7.96 -7.85
CA GLU A 99 8.30 -8.24 -8.35
C GLU A 99 9.10 -6.96 -8.63
N LYS A 100 8.41 -5.83 -8.88
CA LYS A 100 9.03 -4.52 -9.10
C LYS A 100 9.40 -3.81 -7.80
N ALA A 101 8.91 -4.26 -6.64
CA ALA A 101 9.14 -3.56 -5.38
C ALA A 101 10.63 -3.58 -5.01
N SER A 102 11.16 -2.43 -4.56
CA SER A 102 12.58 -2.33 -4.19
C SER A 102 12.96 -3.37 -3.12
N PRO A 103 14.17 -3.96 -3.19
CA PRO A 103 14.63 -4.90 -2.18
C PRO A 103 14.77 -4.26 -0.80
N THR A 104 15.07 -2.97 -0.72
CA THR A 104 15.37 -2.27 0.54
C THR A 104 14.15 -1.66 1.23
N THR A 105 13.04 -1.43 0.51
CA THR A 105 11.83 -0.88 1.14
C THR A 105 11.27 -1.85 2.18
N ALA A 106 11.13 -1.37 3.41
CA ALA A 106 10.49 -2.08 4.51
C ALA A 106 8.95 -2.03 4.35
N ILE A 107 8.25 -3.13 4.59
CA ILE A 107 6.80 -3.20 4.36
C ILE A 107 6.13 -3.83 5.58
N THR A 108 5.09 -3.16 6.10
CA THR A 108 4.15 -3.74 7.06
C THR A 108 2.74 -3.72 6.48
N ILE A 109 2.12 -4.90 6.37
CA ILE A 109 0.77 -5.07 5.84
C ILE A 109 -0.18 -5.31 7.02
N TYR A 110 -1.29 -4.58 7.06
CA TYR A 110 -2.37 -4.76 8.04
C TYR A 110 -3.70 -5.12 7.37
N HIS A 111 -4.47 -6.04 7.95
CA HIS A 111 -5.80 -6.39 7.43
C HIS A 111 -6.69 -7.04 8.51
N GLY A 112 -8.01 -6.89 8.41
CA GLY A 112 -8.98 -7.67 9.20
C GLY A 112 -9.39 -8.98 8.50
N ASP A 113 -9.54 -10.09 9.23
CA ASP A 113 -9.91 -11.38 8.63
C ASP A 113 -11.39 -11.51 8.23
N LYS A 114 -12.23 -10.58 8.69
CA LYS A 114 -13.67 -10.45 8.34
C LYS A 114 -13.95 -9.26 7.43
N ASP A 115 -12.94 -8.69 6.78
CA ASP A 115 -13.15 -7.61 5.80
C ASP A 115 -13.99 -8.11 4.62
N ASP A 116 -15.16 -7.52 4.45
CA ASP A 116 -16.17 -7.83 3.43
C ASP A 116 -16.18 -6.83 2.26
N ALA A 117 -15.41 -5.74 2.36
CA ALA A 117 -15.27 -4.72 1.30
C ALA A 117 -14.00 -4.95 0.46
N VAL A 118 -12.90 -5.28 1.13
CA VAL A 118 -11.66 -5.71 0.50
C VAL A 118 -11.27 -7.03 1.13
N PHE A 119 -11.57 -8.15 0.47
CA PHE A 119 -11.30 -9.46 1.06
C PHE A 119 -9.82 -9.61 1.45
N VAL A 120 -9.59 -10.11 2.67
CA VAL A 120 -8.27 -10.31 3.30
C VAL A 120 -7.28 -11.05 2.42
N GLU A 121 -7.78 -11.90 1.51
CA GLU A 121 -6.97 -12.63 0.54
C GLU A 121 -6.10 -11.71 -0.33
N ASN A 122 -6.49 -10.46 -0.56
CA ASN A 122 -5.67 -9.49 -1.28
C ASN A 122 -4.36 -9.18 -0.54
N SER A 123 -4.41 -9.00 0.79
CA SER A 123 -3.18 -8.82 1.59
C SER A 123 -2.40 -10.12 1.75
N ARG A 124 -3.08 -11.27 1.90
CA ARG A 124 -2.41 -12.57 1.97
C ARG A 124 -1.65 -12.89 0.68
N ALA A 125 -2.25 -12.62 -0.48
CA ALA A 125 -1.61 -12.79 -1.78
C ALA A 125 -0.40 -11.85 -1.95
N ALA A 126 -0.54 -10.57 -1.58
CA ALA A 126 0.58 -9.63 -1.60
C ALA A 126 1.73 -10.06 -0.68
N TYR A 127 1.41 -10.52 0.54
CA TYR A 127 2.39 -11.06 1.48
C TYR A 127 3.15 -12.27 0.90
N ARG A 128 2.43 -13.23 0.29
CA ARG A 128 3.06 -14.39 -0.36
C ARG A 128 3.96 -13.99 -1.53
N ALA A 129 3.55 -13.04 -2.37
CA ALA A 129 4.36 -12.57 -3.49
C ALA A 129 5.66 -11.87 -3.03
N LEU A 130 5.58 -11.01 -2.01
CA LEU A 130 6.77 -10.39 -1.42
C LEU A 130 7.73 -11.43 -0.82
N LYS A 131 7.19 -12.45 -0.13
CA LYS A 131 7.99 -13.57 0.39
C LYS A 131 8.66 -14.38 -0.74
N LYS A 132 7.97 -14.60 -1.86
CA LYS A 132 8.49 -15.34 -3.03
C LYS A 132 9.73 -14.67 -3.62
N ILE A 133 9.81 -13.34 -3.61
CA ILE A 133 10.97 -12.57 -4.07
C ILE A 133 12.02 -12.32 -2.98
N GLY A 134 11.97 -13.07 -1.87
CA GLY A 134 12.98 -13.03 -0.80
C GLY A 134 12.83 -11.89 0.20
N LYS A 135 11.76 -11.07 0.13
CA LYS A 135 11.52 -10.01 1.11
C LYS A 135 10.94 -10.59 2.41
N THR A 136 11.05 -9.82 3.49
CA THR A 136 10.57 -10.17 4.83
C THR A 136 9.55 -9.15 5.36
N PRO A 137 8.41 -8.92 4.66
CA PRO A 137 7.40 -7.98 5.13
C PRO A 137 6.82 -8.42 6.48
N ARG A 138 6.48 -7.46 7.34
CA ARG A 138 5.60 -7.73 8.49
C ARG A 138 4.17 -7.87 7.98
N TYR A 139 3.45 -8.88 8.45
CA TYR A 139 2.03 -9.05 8.15
C TYR A 139 1.27 -9.29 9.45
N ILE A 140 0.28 -8.42 9.70
CA ILE A 140 -0.54 -8.46 10.90
C ILE A 140 -1.99 -8.53 10.44
N GLU A 141 -2.61 -9.67 10.71
CA GLU A 141 -4.03 -9.93 10.45
C GLU A 141 -4.79 -9.86 11.77
N PHE A 142 -5.90 -9.13 11.82
CA PHE A 142 -6.70 -8.92 13.02
C PHE A 142 -7.92 -9.85 13.04
N PRO A 143 -7.97 -10.86 13.95
CA PRO A 143 -9.09 -11.78 14.04
C PRO A 143 -10.40 -11.08 14.46
N GLY A 144 -11.50 -11.40 13.77
CA GLY A 144 -12.82 -10.81 13.97
C GLY A 144 -12.97 -9.38 13.44
N CYS A 145 -11.90 -8.77 12.90
CA CYS A 145 -11.93 -7.39 12.43
C CYS A 145 -12.45 -7.33 10.99
N GLY A 146 -13.43 -6.46 10.75
CA GLY A 146 -13.95 -6.15 9.41
C GLY A 146 -13.08 -5.13 8.68
N HIS A 147 -13.70 -4.35 7.80
CA HIS A 147 -12.99 -3.37 6.96
C HIS A 147 -12.20 -2.31 7.73
N ASN A 148 -12.65 -1.97 8.94
CA ASN A 148 -12.07 -0.96 9.83
C ASN A 148 -10.76 -1.43 10.52
N SER A 149 -9.85 -2.06 9.77
CA SER A 149 -8.60 -2.61 10.31
C SER A 149 -7.52 -1.55 10.56
N TRP A 150 -7.78 -0.28 10.22
CA TRP A 150 -6.85 0.81 10.51
C TRP A 150 -6.85 1.23 11.98
N ASP A 151 -7.97 1.13 12.70
CA ASP A 151 -8.01 1.42 14.14
C ASP A 151 -7.05 0.52 14.94
N PRO A 152 -7.11 -0.83 14.84
CA PRO A 152 -6.14 -1.69 15.52
C PRO A 152 -4.72 -1.59 14.95
N ALA A 153 -4.55 -1.18 13.68
CA ALA A 153 -3.23 -0.93 13.10
C ALA A 153 -2.56 0.29 13.74
N PHE A 154 -3.26 1.44 13.81
CA PHE A 154 -2.73 2.65 14.44
C PHE A 154 -2.53 2.50 15.95
N ASN A 155 -3.27 1.60 16.59
CA ASN A 155 -3.10 1.25 18.00
C ASN A 155 -1.97 0.23 18.25
N GLN A 156 -1.24 -0.24 17.22
CA GLN A 156 -0.04 -1.04 17.46
C GLN A 156 1.00 -0.18 18.21
N PRO A 157 1.55 -0.66 19.33
CA PRO A 157 2.43 0.14 20.18
C PRO A 157 3.69 0.60 19.46
N ASP A 158 4.15 -0.17 18.46
CA ASP A 158 5.34 0.11 17.69
C ASP A 158 5.06 0.74 16.32
N PHE A 159 3.81 1.15 15.99
CA PHE A 159 3.46 1.61 14.64
C PHE A 159 4.38 2.72 14.14
N LEU A 160 4.47 3.83 14.89
CA LEU A 160 5.31 4.97 14.54
C LEU A 160 6.79 4.70 14.78
N GLU A 161 7.12 3.96 15.84
CA GLU A 161 8.51 3.60 16.15
C GLU A 161 9.11 2.76 15.01
N TRP A 162 8.40 1.73 14.55
CA TRP A 162 8.79 0.91 13.43
C TRP A 162 8.95 1.75 12.17
N LEU A 163 7.99 2.63 11.87
CA LEU A 163 8.03 3.48 10.68
C LEU A 163 9.26 4.39 10.65
N PHE A 164 9.51 5.13 11.74
CA PHE A 164 10.60 6.12 11.80
C PHE A 164 12.00 5.51 11.96
N ARG A 165 12.09 4.21 12.30
CA ARG A 165 13.37 3.48 12.27
C ARG A 165 13.84 3.15 10.86
N GLN A 166 12.98 3.23 9.84
CA GLN A 166 13.34 2.86 8.48
C GLN A 166 14.08 3.99 7.75
N SER A 167 15.11 3.62 7.00
CA SER A 167 15.85 4.45 6.04
C SER A 167 16.23 3.57 4.85
N LYS A 168 16.38 4.18 3.68
CA LYS A 168 17.07 3.53 2.55
C LYS A 168 18.54 3.29 2.89
#